data_AF-A0AB74JT69-F1
#
_entry.id   AF-A0AB74JT69-F1
#
_cell.length_a   1.000
_cell.length_b   1.000
_cell.length_c   1.000
_cell.angle_alpha   90.00
_cell.angle_beta   90.00
_cell.angle_gamma   90.00
#
_symmetry.space_group_name_H-M   'P 1'
#
loop_
_entity.id
_entity.type
_entity.pdbx_description
1 polymer ?
#
loop_
_entity_poly.entity_id
_entity_poly.type
_entity_poly.pdbx_seq_one_letter_code
_entity_poly.pdbx_strand_id
1 'polypeptide(L)'
;MRSVQEFASSNPKVRLCAATLLCLLFLGALIEAWREDTFAGGIQQGSLSIGQTDTDYGAISLEQTEININIDVNVNMGEESQAPALLRPAIIAGAVLADSLEWMQNMTDEYDVFPFIVTDASSPLHLAIPANKGREAMVYLSYIIHNYDNLPPYAIFTHGHRTAWHQERDIVDMIQDLRVSALEKAQYVSLRFSWSPSCPAELRPKHHDAVVWGDGDHLRETEEAIGDAWGALFPDEELPETIASQCCAQFAVTKEAIRRRTKEDYVRMRQWLLDTRLDDSVSGRVFEKLWAYIMTGEAVQ
;
A
#
# COMPACT_ATOMS: atom_id res chain seq x y z
N MET A 1 24.42 -5.98 -53.82
CA MET A 1 23.46 -5.09 -53.13
C MET A 1 23.37 -5.56 -51.69
N ARG A 2 23.73 -4.71 -50.72
CA ARG A 2 23.52 -5.03 -49.28
C ARG A 2 22.03 -4.90 -48.98
N SER A 3 21.49 -5.77 -48.12
CA SER A 3 20.07 -5.70 -47.79
C SER A 3 19.76 -4.42 -46.98
N VAL A 4 18.52 -3.93 -47.07
CA VAL A 4 18.08 -2.72 -46.34
C VAL A 4 18.24 -2.89 -44.82
N GLN A 5 18.09 -4.11 -44.31
CA GLN A 5 18.32 -4.45 -42.90
C GLN A 5 19.79 -4.35 -42.49
N GLU A 6 20.73 -4.77 -43.35
CA GLU A 6 22.18 -4.67 -43.08
C GLU A 6 22.68 -3.21 -43.13
N PHE A 7 22.06 -2.36 -43.95
CA PHE A 7 22.37 -0.93 -43.99
C PHE A 7 21.87 -0.19 -42.75
N ALA A 8 20.68 -0.54 -42.26
CA ALA A 8 20.09 0.07 -41.06
C ALA A 8 20.83 -0.30 -39.77
N SER A 9 21.37 -1.52 -39.68
CA SER A 9 22.09 -2.00 -38.48
C SER A 9 23.55 -1.50 -38.39
N SER A 10 24.17 -1.18 -39.52
CA SER A 10 25.57 -0.73 -39.60
C SER A 10 25.76 0.79 -39.55
N ASN A 11 24.68 1.58 -39.65
CA ASN A 11 24.75 3.05 -39.66
C ASN A 11 24.23 3.67 -38.34
N PRO A 12 25.11 4.26 -37.51
CA PRO A 12 24.73 4.77 -36.18
C PRO A 12 23.70 5.92 -36.24
N LYS A 13 23.68 6.71 -37.33
CA LYS A 13 22.69 7.79 -37.50
C LYS A 13 21.28 7.27 -37.79
N VAL A 14 21.18 6.16 -38.54
CA VAL A 14 19.90 5.49 -38.83
C VAL A 14 19.33 4.83 -37.58
N ARG A 15 20.19 4.23 -36.75
CA ARG A 15 19.80 3.66 -35.45
C ARG A 15 19.30 4.73 -34.48
N LEU A 16 19.96 5.90 -34.45
CA LEU A 16 19.51 7.02 -33.64
C LEU A 16 18.14 7.54 -34.09
N CYS A 17 17.93 7.75 -35.39
CA CYS A 17 16.62 8.16 -35.92
C CYS A 17 15.51 7.14 -35.62
N ALA A 18 15.79 5.84 -35.74
CA ALA A 18 14.82 4.79 -35.42
C ALA A 18 14.48 4.74 -33.92
N ALA A 19 15.48 4.93 -33.04
CA ALA A 19 15.28 5.01 -31.59
C ALA A 19 14.49 6.27 -31.20
N THR A 20 14.74 7.41 -31.85
CA THR A 20 13.98 8.65 -31.63
C THR A 20 12.52 8.50 -32.09
N LEU A 21 12.28 7.85 -33.23
CA LEU A 21 10.92 7.53 -33.70
C LEU A 21 10.17 6.61 -32.74
N LEU A 22 10.85 5.58 -32.21
CA LEU A 22 10.29 4.72 -31.17
C LEU A 22 9.98 5.50 -29.89
N CYS A 23 10.88 6.36 -29.43
CA CYS A 23 10.63 7.20 -28.25
C CYS A 23 9.46 8.16 -28.47
N LEU A 24 9.32 8.75 -29.66
CA LEU A 24 8.19 9.62 -29.99
C LEU A 24 6.86 8.85 -30.07
N LEU A 25 6.88 7.60 -30.53
CA LEU A 25 5.69 6.73 -30.50
C LEU A 25 5.32 6.32 -29.07
N PHE A 26 6.31 6.00 -28.22
CA PHE A 26 6.08 5.73 -26.80
C PHE A 26 5.58 6.97 -26.05
N LEU A 27 6.12 8.15 -26.37
CA LEU A 27 5.65 9.42 -25.82
C LEU A 27 4.22 9.72 -26.30
N GLY A 28 3.89 9.43 -27.56
CA GLY A 28 2.54 9.53 -28.10
C GLY A 28 1.55 8.61 -27.38
N ALA A 29 1.93 7.35 -27.13
CA ALA A 29 1.12 6.40 -26.37
C ALA A 29 0.95 6.80 -24.90
N LEU A 30 2.00 7.37 -24.28
CA LEU A 30 1.93 7.94 -22.92
C LEU A 30 1.02 9.17 -22.86
N ILE A 31 1.06 10.02 -23.88
CA ILE A 31 0.17 11.19 -23.99
C ILE A 31 -1.27 10.74 -24.24
N GLU A 32 -1.52 9.71 -25.04
CA GLU A 32 -2.85 9.14 -25.25
C GLU A 32 -3.38 8.44 -24.00
N ALA A 33 -2.56 7.67 -23.28
CA ALA A 33 -2.93 7.06 -22.01
C ALA A 33 -3.23 8.13 -20.94
N TRP A 34 -2.39 9.16 -20.85
CA TRP A 34 -2.63 10.29 -19.95
C TRP A 34 -3.92 11.04 -20.32
N ARG A 35 -4.21 11.21 -21.61
CA ARG A 35 -5.43 11.83 -22.14
C ARG A 35 -6.67 10.98 -21.85
N GLU A 36 -6.64 9.66 -21.97
CA GLU A 36 -7.81 8.84 -21.60
C GLU A 36 -8.12 8.92 -20.10
N ASP A 37 -7.10 9.04 -19.24
CA ASP A 37 -7.27 9.23 -17.80
C ASP A 37 -7.74 10.64 -17.41
N THR A 38 -7.37 11.70 -18.17
CA THR A 38 -7.82 13.07 -17.87
C THR A 38 -9.21 13.41 -18.42
N PHE A 39 -9.68 12.72 -19.46
CA PHE A 39 -10.92 13.10 -20.18
C PHE A 39 -12.15 12.23 -19.88
N ALA A 40 -12.11 11.38 -18.84
CA ALA A 40 -13.32 10.76 -18.28
C ALA A 40 -14.28 11.79 -17.61
N GLY A 41 -13.83 13.03 -17.39
CA GLY A 41 -14.67 14.19 -17.09
C GLY A 41 -15.00 14.96 -18.37
N GLY A 42 -16.25 14.86 -18.84
CA GLY A 42 -16.67 15.37 -20.15
C GLY A 42 -16.46 16.88 -20.38
N ILE A 43 -16.17 17.25 -21.63
CA ILE A 43 -16.17 18.66 -22.08
C ILE A 43 -16.95 18.80 -23.41
N GLN A 44 -17.79 19.85 -23.45
CA GLN A 44 -18.53 20.32 -24.62
C GLN A 44 -17.62 20.97 -25.68
N GLN A 45 -18.00 20.81 -26.95
CA GLN A 45 -17.32 21.33 -28.15
C GLN A 45 -16.91 22.82 -28.08
N GLY A 46 -15.69 23.12 -28.52
CA GLY A 46 -15.25 24.45 -28.96
C GLY A 46 -14.67 24.38 -30.38
N SER A 47 -15.06 25.32 -31.25
CA SER A 47 -14.63 25.39 -32.65
C SER A 47 -13.33 26.18 -32.84
N LEU A 48 -12.54 25.79 -33.84
CA LEU A 48 -11.30 26.48 -34.25
C LEU A 48 -11.61 27.40 -35.44
N SER A 49 -11.14 28.65 -35.41
CA SER A 49 -11.13 29.54 -36.58
C SER A 49 -9.70 29.91 -36.94
N ILE A 50 -9.37 29.82 -38.24
CA ILE A 50 -8.06 30.17 -38.81
C ILE A 50 -8.21 31.52 -39.50
N GLY A 51 -7.48 32.53 -39.04
CA GLY A 51 -7.38 33.85 -39.68
C GLY A 51 -6.43 33.83 -40.88
N GLN A 52 -6.85 34.48 -41.97
CA GLN A 52 -6.14 34.63 -43.24
C GLN A 52 -4.88 35.49 -43.16
N THR A 53 -4.00 35.23 -44.13
CA THR A 53 -2.73 35.89 -44.50
C THR A 53 -2.90 37.25 -45.16
N ASP A 54 -1.90 38.14 -45.04
CA ASP A 54 -1.41 39.15 -46.02
C ASP A 54 -0.24 39.90 -45.34
N THR A 55 0.90 40.33 -45.90
CA THR A 55 1.42 40.52 -47.27
C THR A 55 2.95 40.77 -47.16
N ASP A 56 3.71 40.19 -48.08
CA ASP A 56 4.89 40.73 -48.81
C ASP A 56 6.27 41.11 -48.19
N TYR A 57 7.30 40.62 -48.92
CA TYR A 57 8.74 40.94 -48.99
C TYR A 57 9.75 40.47 -47.92
N GLY A 58 10.61 39.52 -48.32
CA GLY A 58 12.07 39.66 -48.18
C GLY A 58 12.84 38.70 -47.24
N ALA A 59 13.69 37.86 -47.85
CA ALA A 59 14.84 37.14 -47.29
C ALA A 59 14.61 36.04 -46.23
N ILE A 60 14.89 34.79 -46.62
CA ILE A 60 14.95 33.62 -45.73
C ILE A 60 16.32 33.63 -45.02
N SER A 61 16.33 33.92 -43.72
CA SER A 61 17.38 33.45 -42.81
C SER A 61 16.76 32.43 -41.85
N LEU A 62 17.34 31.23 -41.79
CA LEU A 62 16.99 30.20 -40.82
C LEU A 62 17.48 30.64 -39.43
N GLU A 63 16.67 31.45 -38.74
CA GLU A 63 16.76 31.62 -37.30
C GLU A 63 15.56 30.94 -36.63
N GLN A 64 15.83 30.36 -35.47
CA GLN A 64 14.96 29.50 -34.68
C GLN A 64 13.58 30.14 -34.48
N THR A 65 12.56 29.62 -35.16
CA THR A 65 11.17 29.94 -34.84
C THR A 65 10.79 29.15 -33.59
N GLU A 66 10.88 29.78 -32.42
CA GLU A 66 10.21 29.29 -31.23
C GLU A 66 8.69 29.38 -31.46
N ILE A 67 8.06 28.23 -31.63
CA ILE A 67 6.60 28.13 -31.62
C ILE A 67 6.17 28.24 -30.16
N ASN A 68 5.88 29.47 -29.71
CA ASN A 68 5.24 29.70 -28.42
C ASN A 68 3.77 29.28 -28.50
N ILE A 69 3.49 28.05 -28.06
CA ILE A 69 2.14 27.59 -27.80
C ILE A 69 1.78 28.08 -26.39
N ASN A 70 1.13 29.26 -26.30
CA ASN A 70 0.45 29.65 -25.07
C ASN A 70 -0.82 28.80 -24.93
N ILE A 71 -0.71 27.70 -24.19
CA ILE A 71 -1.88 27.01 -23.67
C ILE A 71 -2.24 27.71 -22.36
N ASP A 72 -3.22 28.61 -22.40
CA ASP A 72 -3.88 29.07 -21.18
C ASP A 72 -4.69 27.89 -20.63
N VAL A 73 -4.02 27.03 -19.86
CA VAL A 73 -4.68 26.03 -19.03
C VAL A 73 -5.26 26.79 -17.85
N ASN A 74 -6.50 27.24 -17.99
CA ASN A 74 -7.27 27.69 -16.84
C ASN A 74 -7.63 26.44 -16.02
N VAL A 75 -6.67 25.97 -15.19
CA VAL A 75 -6.94 24.95 -14.19
C VAL A 75 -7.82 25.62 -13.15
N ASN A 76 -9.12 25.50 -13.35
CA ASN A 76 -10.04 25.70 -12.26
C ASN A 76 -9.68 24.60 -11.25
N MET A 77 -8.91 24.94 -10.21
CA MET A 77 -8.76 24.11 -9.03
C MET A 77 -10.14 24.07 -8.35
N GLY A 78 -11.06 23.33 -8.96
CA GLY A 78 -12.24 22.84 -8.27
C GLY A 78 -11.75 22.13 -7.03
N GLU A 79 -12.45 22.35 -5.92
CA GLU A 79 -12.23 21.67 -4.64
C GLU A 79 -11.82 20.22 -4.90
N GLU A 80 -10.74 19.77 -4.24
CA GLU A 80 -10.39 18.36 -4.18
C GLU A 80 -11.67 17.57 -3.94
N SER A 81 -12.10 16.85 -4.98
CA SER A 81 -13.19 15.89 -4.87
C SER A 81 -12.72 14.87 -3.84
N GLN A 82 -13.09 15.08 -2.57
CA GLN A 82 -12.79 14.13 -1.51
C GLN A 82 -13.30 12.78 -1.98
N ALA A 83 -12.41 11.79 -2.03
CA ALA A 83 -12.80 10.43 -2.34
C ALA A 83 -14.01 10.07 -1.47
N PRO A 84 -15.07 9.48 -2.05
CA PRO A 84 -16.29 9.20 -1.32
C PRO A 84 -15.97 8.43 -0.04
N ALA A 85 -16.60 8.81 1.06
CA ALA A 85 -16.36 8.20 2.36
C ALA A 85 -16.48 6.67 2.26
N LEU A 86 -15.53 5.90 2.79
CA LEU A 86 -15.73 4.45 2.97
C LEU A 86 -16.82 4.25 4.04
N LEU A 87 -18.05 4.06 3.59
CA LEU A 87 -19.23 3.93 4.45
C LEU A 87 -19.41 2.49 4.98
N ARG A 88 -18.77 1.52 4.33
CA ARG A 88 -18.84 0.10 4.68
C ARG A 88 -17.56 -0.35 5.39
N PRO A 89 -17.65 -1.37 6.26
CA PRO A 89 -16.45 -1.97 6.83
C PRO A 89 -15.56 -2.57 5.75
N ALA A 90 -14.26 -2.60 5.99
CA ALA A 90 -13.30 -3.13 5.01
C ALA A 90 -12.65 -4.44 5.45
N ILE A 91 -12.35 -5.31 4.50
CA ILE A 91 -11.48 -6.48 4.68
C ILE A 91 -10.20 -6.26 3.86
N ILE A 92 -9.05 -6.35 4.52
CA ILE A 92 -7.73 -6.15 3.92
C ILE A 92 -6.97 -7.46 4.07
N ALA A 93 -6.56 -8.05 2.95
CA ALA A 93 -5.82 -9.30 2.96
C ALA A 93 -4.49 -9.19 2.22
N GLY A 94 -3.40 -9.61 2.86
CA GLY A 94 -2.13 -9.85 2.19
C GLY A 94 -2.10 -11.25 1.58
N ALA A 95 -1.83 -11.34 0.29
CA ALA A 95 -1.88 -12.59 -0.49
C ALA A 95 -0.72 -12.70 -1.46
N VAL A 96 -0.48 -13.92 -1.95
CA VAL A 96 0.37 -14.21 -3.11
C VAL A 96 -0.48 -14.65 -4.30
N LEU A 97 0.08 -14.62 -5.52
CA LEU A 97 -0.64 -15.02 -6.73
C LEU A 97 -1.22 -16.44 -6.70
N ALA A 98 -0.67 -17.33 -5.86
CA ALA A 98 -1.14 -18.70 -5.72
C ALA A 98 -2.37 -18.82 -4.80
N ASP A 99 -2.71 -17.80 -4.02
CA ASP A 99 -3.83 -17.84 -3.09
C ASP A 99 -5.16 -17.71 -3.82
N SER A 100 -6.15 -18.51 -3.41
CA SER A 100 -7.54 -18.31 -3.86
C SER A 100 -8.21 -17.25 -2.99
N LEU A 101 -8.57 -16.13 -3.61
CA LEU A 101 -9.27 -15.01 -2.99
C LEU A 101 -10.77 -14.97 -3.31
N GLU A 102 -11.33 -16.07 -3.83
CA GLU A 102 -12.75 -16.21 -4.15
C GLU A 102 -13.64 -15.93 -2.93
N TRP A 103 -13.17 -16.30 -1.74
CA TRP A 103 -13.90 -16.03 -0.49
C TRP A 103 -14.08 -14.53 -0.25
N MET A 104 -13.09 -13.68 -0.60
CA MET A 104 -13.21 -12.22 -0.47
C MET A 104 -14.23 -11.67 -1.47
N GLN A 105 -14.27 -12.21 -2.69
CA GLN A 105 -15.25 -11.80 -3.70
C GLN A 105 -16.68 -12.02 -3.20
N ASN A 106 -16.91 -13.12 -2.48
CA ASN A 106 -18.20 -13.44 -1.88
C ASN A 106 -18.57 -12.56 -0.67
N MET A 107 -17.65 -11.73 -0.16
CA MET A 107 -17.89 -10.81 0.96
C MET A 107 -18.24 -9.38 0.50
N THR A 108 -18.23 -9.13 -0.82
CA THR A 108 -18.42 -7.79 -1.41
C THR A 108 -19.82 -7.21 -1.26
N ASP A 109 -20.79 -7.99 -0.80
CA ASP A 109 -22.13 -7.50 -0.45
C ASP A 109 -22.15 -6.79 0.92
N GLU A 110 -21.26 -7.16 1.84
CA GLU A 110 -21.21 -6.62 3.21
C GLU A 110 -19.97 -5.75 3.47
N TYR A 111 -18.82 -6.11 2.89
CA TYR A 111 -17.53 -5.42 3.07
C TYR A 111 -16.96 -4.82 1.79
N ASP A 112 -16.22 -3.72 1.93
CA ASP A 112 -15.27 -3.29 0.90
C ASP A 112 -14.01 -4.16 1.01
N VAL A 113 -13.56 -4.78 -0.08
CA VAL A 113 -12.49 -5.77 -0.03
C VAL A 113 -11.24 -5.28 -0.75
N PHE A 114 -10.09 -5.43 -0.09
CA PHE A 114 -8.77 -4.97 -0.56
C PHE A 114 -7.79 -6.15 -0.59
N PRO A 115 -7.76 -6.93 -1.68
CA PRO A 115 -6.81 -8.02 -1.86
C PRO A 115 -5.46 -7.47 -2.34
N PHE A 116 -4.47 -7.40 -1.46
CA PHE A 116 -3.10 -7.00 -1.81
C PHE A 116 -2.30 -8.24 -2.23
N ILE A 117 -1.98 -8.34 -3.51
CA ILE A 117 -1.13 -9.40 -4.04
C ILE A 117 0.33 -8.90 -4.04
N VAL A 118 1.11 -9.32 -3.05
CA VAL A 118 2.43 -8.72 -2.76
C VAL A 118 3.48 -8.89 -3.87
N THR A 119 3.25 -9.81 -4.81
CA THR A 119 4.12 -10.06 -5.96
C THR A 119 3.60 -9.45 -7.26
N ASP A 120 2.43 -8.80 -7.25
CA ASP A 120 1.82 -8.24 -8.46
C ASP A 120 2.24 -6.78 -8.68
N ALA A 121 3.23 -6.60 -9.55
CA ALA A 121 3.70 -5.27 -9.94
C ALA A 121 2.69 -4.49 -10.81
N SER A 122 1.59 -5.12 -11.24
CA SER A 122 0.52 -4.48 -12.02
C SER A 122 -0.68 -4.06 -11.19
N SER A 123 -0.62 -4.27 -9.86
CA SER A 123 -1.70 -3.89 -8.96
C SER A 123 -2.00 -2.37 -9.04
N PRO A 124 -3.28 -1.98 -9.04
CA PRO A 124 -3.67 -0.57 -9.01
C PRO A 124 -3.01 0.17 -7.84
N LEU A 125 -2.79 1.48 -7.99
CA LEU A 125 -2.06 2.29 -6.99
C LEU A 125 -2.59 2.15 -5.56
N HIS A 126 -3.91 2.03 -5.38
CA HIS A 126 -4.54 1.87 -4.06
C HIS A 126 -4.28 0.49 -3.42
N LEU A 127 -3.87 -0.51 -4.21
CA LEU A 127 -3.46 -1.86 -3.78
C LEU A 127 -1.94 -2.10 -3.94
N ALA A 128 -1.18 -1.09 -4.34
CA ALA A 128 0.26 -1.21 -4.52
C ALA A 128 0.99 -1.19 -3.16
N ILE A 129 2.08 -1.94 -3.07
CA ILE A 129 3.04 -1.86 -1.95
C ILE A 129 4.40 -1.42 -2.48
N PRO A 130 5.20 -0.69 -1.67
CA PRO A 130 6.51 -0.20 -2.13
C PRO A 130 7.55 -1.31 -2.32
N ALA A 131 7.44 -2.42 -1.58
CA ALA A 131 8.30 -3.59 -1.71
C ALA A 131 7.66 -4.82 -1.06
N ASN A 132 7.95 -6.03 -1.56
CA ASN A 132 7.60 -7.27 -0.87
C ASN A 132 8.62 -7.53 0.27
N LYS A 133 8.40 -6.89 1.42
CA LYS A 133 9.26 -6.96 2.62
C LYS A 133 8.40 -6.95 3.88
N GLY A 134 8.76 -7.74 4.91
CA GLY A 134 8.05 -7.73 6.19
C GLY A 134 6.65 -8.36 6.18
N ARG A 135 6.36 -9.23 5.21
CA ARG A 135 5.11 -10.01 5.13
C ARG A 135 3.86 -9.11 5.11
N GLU A 136 2.82 -9.46 5.87
CA GLU A 136 1.56 -8.72 5.96
C GLU A 136 1.73 -7.30 6.52
N ALA A 137 2.83 -7.02 7.23
CA ALA A 137 3.07 -5.71 7.79
C ALA A 137 3.10 -4.61 6.73
N MET A 138 3.74 -4.89 5.58
CA MET A 138 3.79 -3.94 4.48
C MET A 138 2.43 -3.65 3.88
N VAL A 139 1.60 -4.69 3.76
CA VAL A 139 0.24 -4.59 3.23
C VAL A 139 -0.61 -3.70 4.16
N TYR A 140 -0.60 -4.01 5.46
CA TYR A 140 -1.44 -3.31 6.43
C TYR A 140 -1.02 -1.85 6.58
N LEU A 141 0.28 -1.58 6.68
CA LEU A 141 0.80 -0.21 6.71
C LEU A 141 0.46 0.56 5.43
N SER A 142 0.60 -0.05 4.26
CA SER A 142 0.30 0.62 2.99
C SER A 142 -1.19 0.92 2.86
N TYR A 143 -2.08 0.00 3.24
CA TYR A 143 -3.52 0.26 3.28
C TYR A 143 -3.86 1.43 4.20
N ILE A 144 -3.34 1.43 5.44
CA ILE A 144 -3.61 2.49 6.42
C ILE A 144 -3.14 3.84 5.86
N ILE A 145 -1.93 3.91 5.29
CA ILE A 145 -1.37 5.15 4.74
C ILE A 145 -2.20 5.65 3.54
N HIS A 146 -2.59 4.77 2.62
CA HIS A 146 -3.36 5.14 1.44
C HIS A 146 -4.76 5.65 1.80
N ASN A 147 -5.38 5.08 2.84
CA ASN A 147 -6.76 5.34 3.20
C ASN A 147 -6.93 6.17 4.48
N TYR A 148 -5.86 6.70 5.07
CA TYR A 148 -5.88 7.33 6.39
C TYR A 148 -6.95 8.43 6.54
N ASP A 149 -7.08 9.25 5.51
CA ASP A 149 -8.04 10.36 5.46
C ASP A 149 -9.48 9.87 5.21
N ASN A 150 -9.62 8.67 4.62
CA ASN A 150 -10.87 8.04 4.24
C ASN A 150 -11.07 6.63 4.84
N LEU A 151 -10.71 6.43 6.11
CA LEU A 151 -10.82 5.12 6.76
C LEU A 151 -12.29 4.66 6.89
N PRO A 152 -12.55 3.35 6.73
CA PRO A 152 -13.87 2.75 6.98
C PRO A 152 -14.24 2.85 8.45
N PRO A 153 -15.52 2.64 8.85
CA PRO A 153 -15.91 2.59 10.27
C PRO A 153 -15.09 1.57 11.08
N TYR A 154 -14.79 0.42 10.50
CA TYR A 154 -13.81 -0.53 11.00
C TYR A 154 -13.17 -1.31 9.85
N ALA A 155 -11.96 -1.81 10.10
CA ALA A 155 -11.17 -2.59 9.16
C ALA A 155 -10.83 -3.95 9.79
N ILE A 156 -10.86 -4.99 8.96
CA ILE A 156 -10.46 -6.35 9.34
C ILE A 156 -9.23 -6.71 8.51
N PHE A 157 -8.12 -6.96 9.20
CA PHE A 157 -6.85 -7.34 8.60
C PHE A 157 -6.67 -8.85 8.69
N THR A 158 -6.44 -9.49 7.55
CA THR A 158 -6.29 -10.95 7.43
C THR A 158 -5.13 -11.35 6.51
N HIS A 159 -4.84 -12.65 6.47
CA HIS A 159 -4.10 -13.22 5.34
C HIS A 159 -5.07 -13.57 4.20
N GLY A 160 -4.54 -13.82 3.00
CA GLY A 160 -5.31 -14.24 1.83
C GLY A 160 -5.92 -15.65 1.95
N HIS A 161 -5.35 -16.51 2.79
CA HIS A 161 -5.83 -17.89 2.96
C HIS A 161 -7.19 -17.93 3.66
N ARG A 162 -8.13 -18.69 3.08
CA ARG A 162 -9.42 -19.00 3.73
C ARG A 162 -9.25 -19.93 4.93
N THR A 163 -8.38 -20.92 4.78
CA THR A 163 -7.99 -21.88 5.82
C THR A 163 -6.48 -22.03 5.83
N ALA A 164 -5.89 -22.10 7.02
CA ALA A 164 -4.46 -22.24 7.22
C ALA A 164 -4.16 -23.02 8.51
N TRP A 165 -2.98 -23.62 8.61
CA TRP A 165 -2.55 -24.36 9.80
C TRP A 165 -2.46 -23.49 11.07
N HIS A 166 -2.29 -22.18 10.90
CA HIS A 166 -2.23 -21.18 11.97
C HIS A 166 -3.56 -20.47 12.23
N GLN A 167 -4.65 -20.91 11.58
CA GLN A 167 -6.03 -20.45 11.81
C GLN A 167 -6.81 -21.53 12.57
N GLU A 168 -7.59 -21.12 13.57
CA GLU A 168 -8.38 -22.05 14.39
C GLU A 168 -9.65 -22.54 13.69
N ARG A 169 -10.18 -21.71 12.77
CA ARG A 169 -11.42 -21.93 12.01
C ARG A 169 -11.29 -21.28 10.63
N ASP A 170 -12.31 -21.45 9.80
CA ASP A 170 -12.46 -20.73 8.53
C ASP A 170 -12.49 -19.21 8.77
N ILE A 171 -11.72 -18.45 7.99
CA ILE A 171 -11.65 -16.99 8.18
C ILE A 171 -12.99 -16.30 7.97
N VAL A 172 -13.86 -16.84 7.09
CA VAL A 172 -15.19 -16.30 6.84
C VAL A 172 -16.06 -16.43 8.09
N ASP A 173 -16.04 -17.60 8.73
CA ASP A 173 -16.76 -17.83 9.99
C ASP A 173 -16.26 -16.89 11.09
N MET A 174 -14.93 -16.71 11.19
CA MET A 174 -14.32 -15.81 12.17
C MET A 174 -14.70 -14.35 11.95
N ILE A 175 -14.81 -13.91 10.69
CA ILE A 175 -15.27 -12.57 10.32
C ILE A 175 -16.77 -12.40 10.65
N GLN A 176 -17.60 -13.38 10.29
CA GLN A 176 -19.04 -13.32 10.52
C GLN A 176 -19.42 -13.40 12.01
N ASP A 177 -18.63 -14.12 12.82
CA ASP A 177 -18.80 -14.19 14.27
C ASP A 177 -18.34 -12.93 15.01
N LEU A 178 -17.68 -11.99 14.32
CA LEU A 178 -17.16 -10.77 14.92
C LEU A 178 -18.31 -9.94 15.52
N ARG A 179 -18.30 -9.81 16.85
CA ARG A 179 -19.27 -8.97 17.55
C ARG A 179 -18.87 -7.50 17.44
N VAL A 180 -19.45 -6.79 16.48
CA VAL A 180 -19.19 -5.35 16.24
C VAL A 180 -19.33 -4.52 17.52
N SER A 181 -20.35 -4.76 18.35
CA SER A 181 -20.53 -4.06 19.63
C SER A 181 -19.41 -4.32 20.67
N ALA A 182 -18.70 -5.45 20.57
CA ALA A 182 -17.52 -5.71 21.38
C ALA A 182 -16.30 -5.00 20.78
N LEU A 183 -16.17 -5.00 19.45
CA LEU A 183 -15.14 -4.25 18.74
C LEU A 183 -15.24 -2.74 19.00
N GLU A 184 -16.43 -2.15 18.98
CA GLU A 184 -16.61 -0.72 19.28
C GLU A 184 -16.16 -0.36 20.70
N LYS A 185 -16.28 -1.29 21.66
CA LYS A 185 -15.82 -1.05 23.05
C LYS A 185 -14.33 -1.26 23.22
N ALA A 186 -13.80 -2.37 22.68
CA ALA A 186 -12.39 -2.74 22.81
C ALA A 186 -11.50 -1.94 21.84
N GLN A 187 -12.08 -1.45 20.74
CA GLN A 187 -11.48 -0.69 19.65
C GLN A 187 -10.47 -1.47 18.80
N TYR A 188 -9.97 -2.60 19.30
CA TYR A 188 -9.18 -3.63 18.65
C TYR A 188 -9.63 -5.00 19.17
N VAL A 189 -9.72 -6.00 18.29
CA VAL A 189 -10.01 -7.40 18.63
C VAL A 189 -9.16 -8.31 17.76
N SER A 190 -8.33 -9.16 18.37
CA SER A 190 -7.72 -10.29 17.67
C SER A 190 -8.82 -11.23 17.15
N LEU A 191 -8.75 -11.63 15.88
CA LEU A 191 -9.65 -12.67 15.36
C LEU A 191 -9.31 -14.03 15.97
N ARG A 192 -8.08 -14.22 16.42
CA ARG A 192 -7.65 -15.43 17.11
C ARG A 192 -8.20 -15.48 18.53
N PHE A 193 -8.79 -16.61 18.88
CA PHE A 193 -9.37 -16.88 20.21
C PHE A 193 -8.31 -17.39 21.19
N SER A 194 -7.46 -18.33 20.78
CA SER A 194 -6.40 -18.87 21.63
C SER A 194 -5.20 -17.92 21.72
N TRP A 195 -4.48 -18.06 22.82
CA TRP A 195 -3.15 -17.47 22.99
C TRP A 195 -2.07 -18.29 22.30
N SER A 196 -2.04 -19.62 22.50
CA SER A 196 -0.98 -20.49 21.96
C SER A 196 -0.92 -20.42 20.44
N PRO A 197 0.21 -20.10 19.78
CA PRO A 197 1.56 -20.25 20.32
C PRO A 197 2.13 -19.00 21.02
N SER A 198 1.34 -17.99 21.29
CA SER A 198 1.73 -16.81 22.09
C SER A 198 1.35 -16.95 23.56
N CYS A 199 1.89 -16.07 24.40
CA CYS A 199 1.61 -16.02 25.85
C CYS A 199 1.62 -14.56 26.33
N PRO A 200 0.80 -14.16 27.32
CA PRO A 200 0.81 -12.79 27.87
C PRO A 200 2.15 -12.29 28.44
N ALA A 201 3.11 -13.20 28.68
CA ALA A 201 4.44 -12.87 29.19
C ALA A 201 5.58 -13.24 28.22
N GLU A 202 5.26 -13.37 26.92
CA GLU A 202 6.17 -13.91 25.90
C GLU A 202 7.37 -13.01 25.59
N LEU A 203 7.21 -11.68 25.51
CA LEU A 203 8.30 -10.76 25.14
C LEU A 203 8.63 -9.82 26.29
N ARG A 204 9.90 -9.81 26.69
CA ARG A 204 10.46 -8.93 27.73
C ARG A 204 11.62 -8.11 27.18
N PRO A 205 11.37 -7.22 26.20
CA PRO A 205 12.41 -6.56 25.39
C PRO A 205 13.33 -5.62 26.18
N LYS A 206 12.95 -5.22 27.39
CA LYS A 206 13.80 -4.40 28.27
C LYS A 206 14.82 -5.21 29.07
N HIS A 207 14.49 -6.46 29.39
CA HIS A 207 15.24 -7.28 30.36
C HIS A 207 15.84 -8.54 29.73
N HIS A 208 15.31 -9.00 28.60
CA HIS A 208 15.72 -10.21 27.91
C HIS A 208 15.71 -11.47 28.79
N ASP A 209 14.74 -11.54 29.70
CA ASP A 209 14.57 -12.59 30.70
C ASP A 209 13.24 -13.34 30.54
N ALA A 210 12.64 -13.33 29.34
CA ALA A 210 11.44 -14.11 29.06
C ALA A 210 11.66 -15.62 29.35
N VAL A 211 10.88 -16.13 30.30
CA VAL A 211 10.99 -17.50 30.83
C VAL A 211 9.98 -18.44 30.17
N VAL A 212 8.92 -17.89 29.57
CA VAL A 212 7.83 -18.63 28.93
C VAL A 212 7.68 -18.16 27.49
N TRP A 213 8.37 -18.87 26.61
CA TRP A 213 8.16 -18.79 25.19
C TRP A 213 7.00 -19.72 24.83
N GLY A 214 6.09 -19.28 23.97
CA GLY A 214 5.23 -20.25 23.30
C GLY A 214 5.98 -20.90 22.13
N ASP A 215 5.39 -21.91 21.50
CA ASP A 215 6.07 -22.69 20.47
C ASP A 215 6.30 -21.85 19.20
N GLY A 216 7.55 -21.54 18.84
CA GLY A 216 7.81 -20.77 17.63
C GLY A 216 9.28 -20.50 17.32
N ASP A 217 9.55 -20.18 16.06
CA ASP A 217 10.88 -19.78 15.57
C ASP A 217 11.11 -18.28 15.75
N HIS A 218 12.39 -17.88 15.85
CA HIS A 218 12.84 -16.49 15.87
C HIS A 218 12.40 -15.62 17.06
N LEU A 219 12.00 -16.24 18.18
CA LEU A 219 11.42 -15.51 19.31
C LEU A 219 12.41 -14.52 19.95
N ARG A 220 13.63 -14.98 20.25
CA ARG A 220 14.69 -14.13 20.81
C ARG A 220 15.11 -13.02 19.85
N GLU A 221 15.29 -13.35 18.58
CA GLU A 221 15.65 -12.35 17.55
C GLU A 221 14.54 -11.30 17.38
N THR A 222 13.27 -11.70 17.51
CA THR A 222 12.13 -10.78 17.46
C THR A 222 12.12 -9.86 18.69
N GLU A 223 12.37 -10.40 19.89
CA GLU A 223 12.44 -9.60 21.11
C GLU A 223 13.58 -8.57 21.06
N GLU A 224 14.78 -9.01 20.67
CA GLU A 224 15.95 -8.13 20.46
C GLU A 224 15.63 -7.05 19.41
N ALA A 225 15.03 -7.43 18.28
CA ALA A 225 14.65 -6.49 17.23
C ALA A 225 13.61 -5.47 17.68
N ILE A 226 12.64 -5.84 18.52
CA ILE A 226 11.66 -4.89 19.09
C ILE A 226 12.36 -3.89 20.00
N GLY A 227 13.25 -4.35 20.89
CA GLY A 227 14.04 -3.48 21.76
C GLY A 227 14.86 -2.46 20.97
N ASP A 228 15.58 -2.93 19.95
CA ASP A 228 16.42 -2.09 19.08
C ASP A 228 15.60 -1.11 18.23
N ALA A 229 14.44 -1.54 17.74
CA ALA A 229 13.58 -0.73 16.87
C ALA A 229 12.74 0.31 17.63
N TRP A 230 12.59 0.17 18.94
CA TRP A 230 11.57 0.89 19.70
C TRP A 230 11.61 2.40 19.50
N GLY A 231 12.78 3.03 19.69
CA GLY A 231 12.93 4.47 19.52
C GLY A 231 12.73 4.97 18.08
N ALA A 232 12.87 4.10 17.08
CA ALA A 232 12.56 4.45 15.69
C ALA A 232 11.06 4.35 15.39
N LEU A 233 10.38 3.36 15.97
CA LEU A 233 8.95 3.14 15.78
C LEU A 233 8.11 4.12 16.63
N PHE A 234 8.52 4.34 17.87
CA PHE A 234 7.82 5.11 18.91
C PHE A 234 8.79 6.10 19.61
N PRO A 235 9.22 7.18 18.95
CA PRO A 235 10.30 8.06 19.43
C PRO A 235 10.06 8.74 20.79
N ASP A 236 8.80 8.85 21.21
CA ASP A 236 8.41 9.52 22.46
C ASP A 236 7.73 8.58 23.47
N GLU A 237 7.80 7.26 23.26
CA GLU A 237 7.17 6.27 24.13
C GLU A 237 8.22 5.41 24.85
N GLU A 238 8.03 5.16 26.14
CA GLU A 238 8.91 4.26 26.89
C GLU A 238 8.72 2.81 26.45
N LEU A 239 9.82 2.07 26.29
CA LEU A 239 9.78 0.63 25.99
C LEU A 239 9.10 -0.14 27.14
N PRO A 240 7.97 -0.84 26.89
CA PRO A 240 7.29 -1.62 27.90
C PRO A 240 8.15 -2.76 28.44
N GLU A 241 7.94 -3.12 29.70
CA GLU A 241 8.62 -4.27 30.31
C GLU A 241 8.18 -5.60 29.68
N THR A 242 6.91 -5.68 29.28
CA THR A 242 6.31 -6.87 28.67
C THR A 242 5.47 -6.44 27.48
N ILE A 243 5.61 -7.15 26.35
CA ILE A 243 4.75 -7.01 25.18
C ILE A 243 4.10 -8.36 24.89
N ALA A 244 2.80 -8.36 24.63
CA ALA A 244 2.09 -9.56 24.25
C ALA A 244 0.90 -9.28 23.32
N SER A 245 0.76 -10.15 22.33
CA SER A 245 -0.40 -10.23 21.44
C SER A 245 -0.61 -11.68 21.03
N GLN A 246 -1.83 -12.03 20.64
CA GLN A 246 -2.08 -13.31 19.98
C GLN A 246 -1.35 -13.37 18.64
N CYS A 247 -0.91 -14.58 18.26
CA CYS A 247 -0.21 -14.83 17.01
C CYS A 247 -0.97 -14.37 15.77
N CYS A 248 -0.17 -14.15 14.72
CA CYS A 248 -0.54 -14.29 13.33
C CYS A 248 -1.25 -13.07 12.73
N ALA A 249 -1.22 -11.91 13.40
CA ALA A 249 -1.60 -10.61 12.82
C ALA A 249 -3.00 -10.53 12.16
N GLN A 250 -3.96 -11.35 12.59
CA GLN A 250 -5.35 -11.28 12.11
C GLN A 250 -6.23 -10.62 13.15
N PHE A 251 -6.75 -9.43 12.86
CA PHE A 251 -7.48 -8.60 13.83
C PHE A 251 -8.50 -7.68 13.16
N ALA A 252 -9.48 -7.26 13.92
CA ALA A 252 -10.40 -6.19 13.58
C ALA A 252 -10.07 -4.95 14.41
N VAL A 253 -10.16 -3.77 13.80
CA VAL A 253 -9.86 -2.49 14.44
C VAL A 253 -10.79 -1.39 13.96
N THR A 254 -11.16 -0.51 14.88
CA THR A 254 -12.01 0.66 14.59
C THR A 254 -11.22 1.78 13.93
N LYS A 255 -11.92 2.66 13.20
CA LYS A 255 -11.36 3.90 12.66
C LYS A 255 -10.67 4.73 13.74
N GLU A 256 -11.29 4.83 14.89
CA GLU A 256 -10.84 5.62 16.03
C GLU A 256 -9.52 5.08 16.59
N ALA A 257 -9.37 3.74 16.69
CA ALA A 257 -8.11 3.13 17.09
C ALA A 257 -6.97 3.40 16.10
N ILE A 258 -7.21 3.29 14.79
CA ILE A 258 -6.20 3.66 13.78
C ILE A 258 -5.81 5.13 13.92
N ARG A 259 -6.79 6.02 14.16
CA ARG A 259 -6.54 7.46 14.31
C ARG A 259 -5.90 7.89 15.62
N ARG A 260 -5.63 6.97 16.55
CA ARG A 260 -4.82 7.28 17.74
C ARG A 260 -3.37 7.61 17.37
N ARG A 261 -2.91 7.16 16.20
CA ARG A 261 -1.60 7.48 15.64
C ARG A 261 -1.76 8.29 14.37
N THR A 262 -0.85 9.22 14.15
CA THR A 262 -0.87 10.07 12.96
C THR A 262 -0.53 9.28 11.70
N LYS A 263 -0.87 9.82 10.53
CA LYS A 263 -0.46 9.23 9.24
C LYS A 263 1.07 9.10 9.16
N GLU A 264 1.77 10.11 9.68
CA GLU A 264 3.23 10.20 9.73
C GLU A 264 3.85 9.09 10.59
N ASP A 265 3.17 8.65 11.66
CA ASP A 265 3.59 7.50 12.45
C ASP A 265 3.59 6.22 11.62
N TYR A 266 2.52 5.96 10.87
CA TYR A 266 2.43 4.81 9.99
C TYR A 266 3.47 4.88 8.85
N VAL A 267 3.70 6.07 8.29
CA VAL A 267 4.75 6.28 7.28
C VAL A 267 6.13 5.98 7.86
N ARG A 268 6.43 6.43 9.08
CA ARG A 268 7.70 6.14 9.77
C ARG A 268 7.87 4.65 10.04
N MET A 269 6.82 3.97 10.53
CA MET A 269 6.83 2.53 10.72
C MET A 269 7.10 1.76 9.42
N ARG A 270 6.45 2.15 8.32
CA ARG A 270 6.69 1.56 7.00
C ARG A 270 8.11 1.84 6.49
N GLN A 271 8.62 3.03 6.74
CA GLN A 271 9.98 3.40 6.36
C GLN A 271 11.02 2.57 7.14
N TRP A 272 10.84 2.39 8.45
CA TRP A 272 11.68 1.48 9.24
C TRP A 272 11.66 0.06 8.66
N LEU A 273 10.47 -0.42 8.26
CA LEU A 273 10.33 -1.74 7.66
C LEU A 273 11.05 -1.86 6.32
N LEU A 274 11.10 -0.80 5.51
CA LEU A 274 11.83 -0.77 4.24
C LEU A 274 13.35 -0.76 4.46
N ASP A 275 13.82 0.03 5.43
CA ASP A 275 15.24 0.31 5.64
C ASP A 275 15.96 -0.76 6.46
N THR A 276 15.23 -1.52 7.27
CA THR A 276 15.82 -2.52 8.15
C THR A 276 16.51 -3.63 7.37
N ARG A 277 17.70 -4.02 7.85
CA ARG A 277 18.47 -5.16 7.32
C ARG A 277 18.02 -6.50 7.88
N LEU A 278 17.03 -6.50 8.77
CA LEU A 278 16.42 -7.71 9.29
C LEU A 278 15.77 -8.50 8.16
N ASP A 279 15.85 -9.82 8.27
CA ASP A 279 15.12 -10.74 7.41
C ASP A 279 13.61 -10.53 7.54
N ASP A 280 12.87 -10.89 6.49
CA ASP A 280 11.42 -10.73 6.43
C ASP A 280 10.67 -11.52 7.52
N SER A 281 11.22 -12.66 7.96
CA SER A 281 10.67 -13.43 9.08
C SER A 281 10.73 -12.66 10.40
N VAL A 282 11.83 -11.97 10.68
CA VAL A 282 12.02 -11.23 11.93
C VAL A 282 11.28 -9.89 11.87
N SER A 283 11.49 -9.11 10.81
CA SER A 283 10.86 -7.79 10.66
C SER A 283 9.33 -7.88 10.54
N GLY A 284 8.79 -8.92 9.90
CA GLY A 284 7.34 -9.18 9.91
C GLY A 284 6.83 -9.51 11.32
N ARG A 285 7.55 -10.37 12.06
CA ARG A 285 7.19 -10.72 13.45
C ARG A 285 7.24 -9.54 14.42
N VAL A 286 8.14 -8.58 14.22
CA VAL A 286 8.14 -7.31 14.98
C VAL A 286 6.76 -6.66 14.90
N PHE A 287 6.19 -6.50 13.70
CA PHE A 287 4.86 -5.92 13.55
C PHE A 287 3.73 -6.84 14.00
N GLU A 288 3.82 -8.16 13.75
CA GLU A 288 2.86 -9.14 14.27
C GLU A 288 2.64 -8.97 15.79
N LYS A 289 3.73 -8.78 16.52
CA LYS A 289 3.73 -8.62 17.99
C LYS A 289 3.31 -7.23 18.45
N LEU A 290 3.44 -6.23 17.58
CA LEU A 290 3.16 -4.83 17.91
C LEU A 290 1.77 -4.35 17.47
N TRP A 291 1.00 -5.10 16.66
CA TRP A 291 -0.30 -4.60 16.17
C TRP A 291 -1.26 -4.18 17.28
N ALA A 292 -1.37 -4.97 18.34
CA ALA A 292 -2.14 -4.60 19.53
C ALA A 292 -1.69 -3.25 20.10
N TYR A 293 -0.39 -3.11 20.39
CA TYR A 293 0.22 -1.90 20.92
C TYR A 293 0.07 -0.69 19.98
N ILE A 294 0.24 -0.88 18.68
CA ILE A 294 0.08 0.16 17.66
C ILE A 294 -1.34 0.73 17.72
N MET A 295 -2.36 -0.12 17.93
CA MET A 295 -3.76 0.29 17.93
C MET A 295 -4.28 0.75 19.30
N THR A 296 -3.69 0.28 20.41
CA THR A 296 -4.18 0.58 21.77
C THR A 296 -3.28 1.47 22.61
N GLY A 297 -1.97 1.49 22.34
CA GLY A 297 -0.98 2.05 23.26
C GLY A 297 -0.79 1.22 24.53
N GLU A 298 -1.34 0.00 24.57
CA GLU A 298 -1.24 -0.92 25.71
C GLU A 298 -0.42 -2.14 25.33
N ALA A 299 0.54 -2.51 26.18
CA ALA A 299 1.54 -3.53 25.86
C ALA A 299 1.07 -4.98 26.08
N VAL A 300 -0.01 -5.18 26.84
CA VAL A 300 -0.62 -6.49 27.08
C VAL A 300 -2.11 -6.37 26.80
N GLN A 301 -2.60 -7.19 25.86
CA GLN A 301 -4.03 -7.31 25.54
C GLN A 301 -4.64 -8.60 26.07
#